data_AF-A0A1G2EFT9-F1
#
_entry.id   AF-A0A1G2EFT9-F1
#
_cell.length_a   1.000
_cell.length_b   1.000
_cell.length_c   1.000
_cell.angle_alpha   90.00
_cell.angle_beta   90.00
_cell.angle_gamma   90.00
#
_symmetry.space_group_name_H-M   'P 1'
#
loop_
_entity.id
_entity.type
_entity.pdbx_description
1 polymer ?
#
loop_
_entity_poly.entity_id
_entity_poly.type
_entity_poly.pdbx_seq_one_letter_code
_entity_poly.pdbx_strand_id
1 'polypeptide(L)'
;MESIVIVRQAGWRFLNESDADSLIRLMRIWLEKGGVEVSVAKTFEEAKGLLAQSGASSLIFISANMLQEARVVKDSYPATRVVIFTGLMPSPKGSPVPLDGLVFIEKPSSAQEFVRLAVPGR
;
A
#
# COMPACT_ATOMS: atom_id res chain seq x y z
N MET A 1 17.22 5.24 -5.01
CA MET A 1 16.72 4.01 -4.36
C MET A 1 15.26 4.27 -4.05
N GLU A 2 14.35 3.42 -4.49
CA GLU A 2 12.90 3.63 -4.27
C GLU A 2 12.53 3.16 -2.87
N SER A 3 11.73 3.96 -2.17
CA SER A 3 11.25 3.66 -0.81
C SER A 3 9.73 3.61 -0.80
N ILE A 4 9.18 2.63 -0.09
CA ILE A 4 7.74 2.42 0.09
C ILE A 4 7.41 2.32 1.57
N VAL A 5 6.33 2.97 1.96
CA VAL A 5 5.75 2.85 3.30
C VAL A 5 4.51 1.96 3.23
N ILE A 6 4.44 0.94 4.08
CA ILE A 6 3.26 0.09 4.25
C ILE A 6 2.58 0.44 5.57
N VAL A 7 1.27 0.71 5.53
CA VAL A 7 0.46 1.04 6.70
C VAL A 7 -0.28 -0.20 7.18
N ARG A 8 0.04 -0.64 8.40
CA ARG A 8 -0.54 -1.81 9.09
C ARG A 8 -1.85 -1.48 9.83
N GLN A 9 -2.23 -0.22 9.95
CA GLN A 9 -3.33 0.21 10.83
C GLN A 9 -4.58 -0.66 10.65
N ALA A 10 -4.97 -1.34 11.74
CA ALA A 10 -5.94 -2.42 11.78
C ALA A 10 -7.33 -1.94 11.32
N GLY A 11 -7.61 -2.08 10.03
CA GLY A 11 -8.93 -1.88 9.44
C GLY A 11 -9.53 -3.15 8.85
N TRP A 12 -8.82 -4.28 8.92
CA TRP A 12 -9.33 -5.55 8.42
C TRP A 12 -10.14 -6.25 9.49
N ARG A 13 -11.45 -6.12 9.39
CA ARG A 13 -12.42 -6.87 10.20
C ARG A 13 -12.33 -8.40 10.01
N PHE A 14 -11.53 -8.87 9.04
CA PHE A 14 -11.45 -10.26 8.59
C PHE A 14 -10.04 -10.88 8.61
N LEU A 15 -8.98 -10.12 8.89
CA LEU A 15 -7.65 -10.68 9.13
C LEU A 15 -7.33 -10.53 10.61
N ASN A 16 -6.91 -11.62 11.25
CA ASN A 16 -6.26 -11.52 12.54
C ASN A 16 -4.87 -10.86 12.37
N GLU A 17 -4.27 -10.39 13.47
CA GLU A 17 -2.98 -9.70 13.41
C GLU A 17 -1.85 -10.57 12.82
N SER A 18 -1.91 -11.88 13.03
CA SER A 18 -0.91 -12.84 12.53
C SER A 18 -0.94 -12.96 11.00
N ASP A 19 -2.14 -12.97 10.41
CA ASP A 19 -2.32 -13.06 8.96
C ASP A 19 -1.92 -11.74 8.29
N ALA A 20 -2.25 -10.60 8.91
CA ALA A 20 -1.81 -9.29 8.45
C ALA A 20 -0.27 -9.18 8.46
N ASP A 21 0.39 -9.67 9.52
CA ASP A 21 1.85 -9.69 9.61
C ASP A 21 2.50 -10.62 8.59
N SER A 22 1.88 -11.77 8.33
CA SER A 22 2.33 -12.71 7.30
C SER A 22 2.23 -12.09 5.90
N LEU A 23 1.14 -11.37 5.62
CA LEU A 23 0.95 -10.65 4.37
C LEU A 23 1.97 -9.50 4.21
N ILE A 24 2.17 -8.69 5.25
CA ILE A 24 3.18 -7.60 5.24
C ILE A 24 4.57 -8.17 4.98
N ARG A 25 4.94 -9.27 5.63
CA ARG A 25 6.23 -9.94 5.42
C ARG A 25 6.39 -10.38 3.97
N LEU A 26 5.35 -10.98 3.40
CA LEU A 26 5.37 -11.47 2.01
C LEU A 26 5.45 -10.31 1.00
N MET A 27 4.70 -9.23 1.20
CA MET A 27 4.81 -8.01 0.39
C MET A 27 6.20 -7.38 0.48
N ARG A 28 6.76 -7.32 1.69
CA ARG A 28 8.12 -6.83 1.92
C ARG A 28 9.15 -7.65 1.13
N ILE A 29 9.08 -8.98 1.21
CA ILE A 29 9.98 -9.87 0.44
C ILE A 29 9.89 -9.59 -1.07
N TRP A 30 8.68 -9.38 -1.60
CA TRP A 30 8.51 -9.10 -3.02
C TRP A 30 9.09 -7.75 -3.45
N LEU A 31 8.90 -6.72 -2.64
CA LEU A 31 9.41 -5.38 -2.90
C LEU A 31 10.94 -5.30 -2.74
N GLU A 32 11.48 -5.89 -1.67
CA GLU A 32 12.91 -5.92 -1.40
C GLU A 32 13.67 -6.73 -2.46
N LYS A 33 13.09 -7.84 -2.95
CA LYS A 33 13.64 -8.55 -4.12
C LYS A 33 13.69 -7.68 -5.38
N GLY A 34 12.81 -6.70 -5.48
CA GLY A 34 12.84 -5.67 -6.52
C GLY A 34 13.85 -4.54 -6.24
N GLY A 35 14.60 -4.55 -5.14
CA GLY A 35 15.51 -3.47 -4.77
C GLY A 35 14.79 -2.22 -4.26
N VAL A 36 13.61 -2.39 -3.65
CA VAL A 36 12.83 -1.33 -3.01
C VAL A 36 13.03 -1.41 -1.49
N GLU A 37 13.28 -0.26 -0.86
CA GLU A 37 13.34 -0.16 0.60
C GLU A 37 11.91 -0.09 1.18
N VAL A 38 11.62 -0.90 2.20
CA VAL A 38 10.27 -1.00 2.76
C VAL A 38 10.26 -0.61 4.23
N SER A 39 9.54 0.47 4.55
CA SER A 39 9.20 0.84 5.92
C SER A 39 7.77 0.39 6.24
N VAL A 40 7.53 -0.03 7.48
CA VAL A 40 6.18 -0.42 7.94
C VAL A 40 5.77 0.51 9.07
N ALA A 41 4.67 1.23 8.86
CA ALA A 41 4.03 2.08 9.85
C ALA A 41 2.88 1.33 10.53
N LYS A 42 2.77 1.44 11.86
CA LYS A 42 1.66 0.89 12.64
C LYS A 42 0.42 1.79 12.61
N THR A 43 0.62 3.10 12.43
CA THR A 43 -0.45 4.10 12.38
C THR A 43 -0.32 5.01 11.18
N PHE A 44 -1.41 5.68 10.81
CA PHE A 44 -1.41 6.69 9.77
C PHE A 44 -0.47 7.88 10.07
N GLU A 45 -0.41 8.32 11.32
CA GLU A 45 0.51 9.39 11.74
C GLU A 45 1.97 8.99 11.58
N GLU A 46 2.33 7.77 11.97
CA GLU A 46 3.67 7.22 11.73
C GLU A 46 3.99 7.14 10.24
N ALA A 47 3.01 6.76 9.41
CA ALA A 47 3.17 6.69 7.97
C ALA A 47 3.49 8.06 7.35
N LYS A 48 2.82 9.13 7.79
CA LYS A 48 3.13 10.50 7.36
C LYS A 48 4.53 10.93 7.80
N GLY A 49 4.93 10.58 9.03
CA GLY A 49 6.28 10.84 9.52
C GLY A 49 7.35 10.17 8.63
N LEU A 50 7.13 8.91 8.26
CA LEU A 50 8.02 8.17 7.37
C LEU A 50 8.03 8.76 5.96
N LEU A 51 6.86 9.10 5.39
CA LEU A 51 6.77 9.77 4.08
C LEU A 51 7.56 11.08 4.03
N ALA A 52 7.46 11.90 5.08
CA ALA A 52 8.19 13.15 5.18
C ALA A 52 9.72 12.95 5.31
N GLN A 53 10.15 11.87 5.96
CA GLN A 53 11.58 11.59 6.19
C GLN A 53 12.26 10.90 4.99
N SER A 54 11.61 9.90 4.40
CA SER A 54 12.20 9.09 3.33
C SER A 54 11.90 9.62 1.94
N GLY A 55 10.90 10.49 1.79
CA GLY A 55 10.39 10.91 0.47
C GLY A 55 9.84 9.72 -0.33
N ALA A 56 9.27 8.71 0.36
CA ALA A 56 8.83 7.48 -0.27
C ALA A 56 7.90 7.73 -1.47
N SER A 57 8.17 7.01 -2.56
CA SER A 57 7.46 7.16 -3.83
C SER A 57 6.06 6.57 -3.77
N SER A 58 5.83 5.62 -2.85
CA SER A 58 4.52 5.01 -2.66
C SER A 58 4.17 4.75 -1.19
N LEU A 59 2.87 4.82 -0.92
CA LEU A 59 2.25 4.44 0.33
C LEU A 59 1.24 3.31 0.06
N ILE A 60 1.31 2.22 0.83
CA ILE A 60 0.38 1.09 0.70
C ILE A 60 -0.46 0.97 1.97
N PHE A 61 -1.76 1.16 1.84
CA PHE A 61 -2.73 0.83 2.87
C PHE A 61 -3.16 -0.63 2.73
N ILE A 62 -2.97 -1.42 3.78
CA ILE A 62 -3.55 -2.76 3.87
C ILE A 62 -4.90 -2.60 4.60
N SER A 63 -5.91 -2.04 3.91
CA SER A 63 -7.29 -1.84 4.41
C SER A 63 -8.19 -1.22 3.36
N ALA A 64 -9.42 -1.74 3.21
CA ALA A 64 -10.46 -1.12 2.39
C ALA A 64 -11.03 0.17 3.02
N ASN A 65 -10.85 0.40 4.32
CA ASN A 65 -11.46 1.52 5.04
C ASN A 65 -10.52 2.72 5.26
N MET A 66 -9.50 2.89 4.40
CA MET A 66 -8.51 3.98 4.50
C MET A 66 -8.66 5.03 3.39
N LEU A 67 -9.85 5.14 2.79
CA LEU A 67 -10.10 6.06 1.67
C LEU A 67 -9.91 7.53 2.08
N GLN A 68 -10.30 7.89 3.29
CA GLN A 68 -10.18 9.27 3.78
C GLN A 68 -8.70 9.62 4.02
N GLU A 69 -7.96 8.72 4.66
CA GLU A 69 -6.53 8.83 4.90
C GLU A 69 -5.75 8.87 3.58
N ALA A 70 -6.15 8.05 2.61
CA ALA A 70 -5.57 8.04 1.28
C ALA A 70 -5.73 9.39 0.55
N ARG A 71 -6.90 10.04 0.69
CA ARG A 71 -7.13 11.39 0.15
C ARG A 71 -6.24 12.43 0.83
N VAL A 72 -6.15 12.40 2.17
CA VAL A 72 -5.26 13.30 2.93
C VAL A 72 -3.81 13.17 2.48
N VAL A 73 -3.33 11.94 2.25
CA VAL A 73 -1.98 11.70 1.71
C VAL A 73 -1.86 12.27 0.32
N LYS A 74 -2.86 12.08 -0.54
CA LYS A 74 -2.78 12.57 -1.92
C LYS A 74 -2.74 14.09 -1.99
N ASP A 75 -3.48 14.77 -1.13
CA ASP A 75 -3.48 16.23 -1.03
C ASP A 75 -2.14 16.76 -0.49
N SER A 76 -1.56 16.06 0.49
CA SER A 76 -0.31 16.46 1.16
C SER A 76 0.95 16.07 0.39
N TYR A 77 0.89 14.96 -0.34
CA TYR A 77 2.00 14.33 -1.07
C TYR A 77 1.53 13.93 -2.48
N PRO A 78 1.26 14.92 -3.36
CA PRO A 78 0.66 14.66 -4.68
C PRO A 78 1.52 13.78 -5.59
N ALA A 79 2.84 13.79 -5.40
CA ALA A 79 3.77 12.93 -6.13
C ALA A 79 3.79 11.47 -5.63
N THR A 80 3.34 11.21 -4.40
CA THR A 80 3.29 9.87 -3.84
C THR A 80 2.15 9.07 -4.48
N ARG A 81 2.45 7.85 -4.92
CA ARG A 81 1.43 6.89 -5.34
C ARG A 81 0.79 6.27 -4.10
N VAL A 82 -0.52 6.37 -3.99
CA VAL A 82 -1.27 5.77 -2.88
C VAL A 82 -1.94 4.50 -3.38
N VAL A 83 -1.61 3.38 -2.72
CA VAL A 83 -2.10 2.04 -3.07
C VAL A 83 -2.98 1.54 -1.93
N ILE A 84 -4.18 1.11 -2.24
CA ILE A 84 -5.13 0.51 -1.31
C ILE A 84 -5.23 -0.97 -1.63
N PHE A 85 -4.61 -1.79 -0.79
CA PHE A 85 -4.70 -3.23 -0.87
C PHE A 85 -5.97 -3.71 -0.15
N THR A 86 -6.98 -4.10 -0.94
CA THR A 86 -8.32 -4.48 -0.46
C THR A 86 -8.48 -5.98 -0.25
N GLY A 87 -7.62 -6.81 -0.86
CA GLY A 87 -7.28 -8.15 -0.40
C GLY A 87 -8.33 -9.27 -0.49
N LEU A 88 -9.62 -8.98 -0.26
CA LEU A 88 -10.70 -9.97 -0.10
C LEU A 88 -12.11 -9.43 -0.41
N MET A 89 -12.29 -8.14 -0.70
CA MET A 89 -13.61 -7.63 -1.11
C MET A 89 -13.84 -7.89 -2.59
N PRO A 90 -15.01 -8.42 -3.00
CA PRO A 90 -15.39 -8.44 -4.40
C PRO A 90 -15.60 -7.00 -4.88
N SER A 91 -14.65 -6.45 -5.62
CA SER A 91 -14.95 -5.34 -6.52
C SER A 91 -15.84 -5.88 -7.63
N PRO A 92 -16.79 -5.08 -8.15
CA PRO A 92 -17.41 -5.36 -9.42
C PRO A 92 -16.33 -5.38 -10.52
N LYS A 93 -15.77 -6.56 -10.80
CA LYS A 93 -14.85 -6.90 -11.90
C LYS A 93 -13.58 -6.04 -12.03
N GLY A 94 -12.50 -6.51 -11.41
CA GLY A 94 -11.29 -6.92 -12.16
C GLY A 94 -10.43 -5.83 -12.81
N SER A 95 -10.41 -4.60 -12.30
CA SER A 95 -9.41 -3.61 -12.70
C SER A 95 -9.07 -2.70 -11.53
N PRO A 96 -7.79 -2.30 -11.33
CA PRO A 96 -7.48 -1.17 -10.46
C PRO A 96 -8.28 0.01 -10.98
N VAL A 97 -9.25 0.50 -10.21
CA VAL A 97 -10.02 1.69 -10.57
C VAL A 97 -9.21 2.88 -10.08
N PRO A 98 -8.57 3.68 -10.95
CA PRO A 98 -7.98 4.94 -10.53
C PRO A 98 -9.12 5.90 -10.16
N LEU A 99 -9.58 5.83 -8.92
CA LEU A 99 -10.43 6.85 -8.30
C LEU A 99 -9.48 7.86 -7.66
N ASP A 100 -9.57 9.12 -8.06
CA ASP A 100 -8.86 10.24 -7.42
C ASP A 100 -7.31 10.07 -7.33
N GLY A 101 -6.69 9.35 -8.28
CA GLY A 101 -5.25 9.10 -8.26
C GLY A 101 -4.78 8.03 -7.28
N LEU A 102 -5.72 7.24 -6.73
CA LEU A 102 -5.48 6.07 -5.89
C LEU A 102 -5.40 4.79 -6.74
N VAL A 103 -4.62 3.81 -6.30
CA VAL A 103 -4.49 2.49 -6.96
C VAL A 103 -5.08 1.42 -6.06
N PHE A 104 -6.08 0.70 -6.52
CA PHE A 104 -6.68 -0.40 -5.75
C PHE A 104 -6.10 -1.74 -6.19
N ILE A 105 -5.67 -2.56 -5.23
CA ILE A 105 -5.17 -3.91 -5.46
C ILE A 105 -6.03 -4.90 -4.68
N GLU A 106 -6.80 -5.72 -5.38
CA GLU A 106 -7.63 -6.76 -4.75
C GLU A 106 -6.78 -7.96 -4.39
N LYS A 107 -6.23 -8.65 -5.39
CA LYS A 107 -5.33 -9.78 -5.19
C LYS A 107 -4.40 -9.84 -6.40
N PRO A 108 -3.12 -9.50 -6.25
CA PRO A 108 -2.18 -9.61 -7.35
C PRO A 108 -2.09 -11.09 -7.76
N SER A 109 -2.12 -11.35 -9.06
CA SER A 109 -1.98 -12.70 -9.63
C SER A 109 -0.55 -13.22 -9.50
N SER A 110 0.42 -12.34 -9.22
CA SER A 110 1.84 -12.65 -9.00
C SER A 110 2.56 -11.56 -8.20
N ALA A 111 3.73 -11.90 -7.66
CA ALA A 111 4.64 -10.93 -7.04
C ALA A 111 5.08 -9.81 -8.01
N GLN A 112 5.29 -10.15 -9.28
CA GLN A 112 5.68 -9.18 -10.31
C GLN A 112 4.58 -8.17 -10.58
N GLU A 113 3.33 -8.62 -10.68
CA GLU A 113 2.19 -7.72 -10.83
C GLU A 113 2.05 -6.79 -9.62
N PHE A 114 2.21 -7.32 -8.41
CA PHE A 114 2.19 -6.50 -7.19
C PHE A 114 3.24 -5.40 -7.23
N VAL A 115 4.50 -5.73 -7.55
CA VAL A 115 5.60 -4.76 -7.65
C VAL A 115 5.30 -3.71 -8.71
N ARG A 116 4.80 -4.11 -9.89
CA ARG A 116 4.43 -3.20 -10.99
C ARG A 116 3.36 -2.18 -10.58
N LEU A 117 2.36 -2.62 -9.83
CA LEU A 117 1.28 -1.74 -9.35
C LEU A 117 1.75 -0.85 -8.20
N ALA A 118 2.56 -1.41 -7.30
CA ALA A 118 3.04 -0.73 -6.10
C ALA A 118 4.17 0.28 -6.35
N VAL A 119 4.96 0.10 -7.41
CA VAL A 119 6.15 0.91 -7.70
C VAL A 119 5.93 1.72 -9.00
N PRO A 120 6.01 3.07 -8.97
CA PRO A 120 5.89 3.89 -10.17
C PRO A 120 6.99 3.61 -11.19
N GLY A 121 6.62 3.41 -12.46
CA GLY A 121 7.59 3.31 -13.57
C GLY A 121 8.24 1.94 -13.76
N ARG A 122 7.77 0.90 -13.07
CA ARG A 122 8.16 -0.51 -13.28
C ARG A 122 7.02 -1.35 -13.83
#